data_AF-U5F5U1-F1
#
_entry.id   AF-U5F5U1-F1
#
_cell.length_a   1.000
_cell.length_b   1.000
_cell.length_c   1.000
_cell.angle_alpha   90.00
_cell.angle_beta   90.00
_cell.angle_gamma   90.00
#
_symmetry.space_group_name_H-M   'P 1'
#
loop_
_entity.id
_entity.type
_entity.pdbx_description
1 polymer ?
#
loop_
_entity_poly.entity_id
_entity_poly.type
_entity_poly.pdbx_seq_one_letter_code
_entity_poly.pdbx_strand_id
1 'polypeptide(L)'
;MKKRNISYLIAFLAILLCIGGFALLLYPDMKHLSFRMETRQCLDSFEANKKLITKNMYLKVERYNKQIYEEKQIGLKDAWSYEENIFSKEMASLPMNVFGYLEIPRMKIKLPLYIGASKEHLAKGAAILSQTSMPIGGENTNSVIAAHRGGYAGASMFRDIEKLKINDEIHITNPWRTLTYTVRKIVVILPKDIDAVKIVDSSDMVTLITCHPYPNNTQRYVVYCERKGEHKGTIKQRSEVYETSQEWIQKEQLFHTMSMLGGFVIFLLLCAKRKGCISIKKHRTKESRGGKRW
;
A
#
# COMPACT_ATOMS: atom_id res chain seq x y z
N MET A 1 28.55 20.31 45.05
CA MET A 1 28.78 19.97 43.62
C MET A 1 28.02 18.72 43.13
N LYS A 2 27.95 17.64 43.91
CA LYS A 2 27.31 16.35 43.55
C LYS A 2 25.83 16.46 43.08
N LYS A 3 24.97 17.21 43.80
CA LYS A 3 23.53 17.40 43.44
C LYS A 3 23.31 18.09 42.08
N ARG A 4 24.21 19.00 41.68
CA ARG A 4 24.08 19.75 40.42
C ARG A 4 24.38 18.88 39.20
N ASN A 5 25.34 17.96 39.32
CA ASN A 5 25.68 17.01 38.26
C ASN A 5 24.59 15.95 38.07
N ILE A 6 23.94 15.52 39.16
CA ILE A 6 22.77 14.60 39.11
C ILE A 6 21.60 15.25 38.35
N SER A 7 21.30 16.53 38.60
CA SER A 7 20.24 17.25 37.90
C SER A 7 20.49 17.38 36.39
N TYR A 8 21.75 17.64 35.96
CA TYR A 8 22.10 17.67 34.54
C TYR A 8 22.02 16.30 33.88
N LEU A 9 22.42 15.24 34.58
CA LEU A 9 22.30 13.87 34.09
C LEU A 9 20.84 13.46 33.87
N ILE A 10 19.96 13.76 34.83
CA ILE A 10 18.51 13.49 34.70
C ILE A 10 17.91 14.27 33.52
N ALA A 11 18.25 15.55 33.38
CA ALA A 11 17.77 16.36 32.26
C ALA A 11 18.27 15.83 30.91
N PHE A 12 19.52 15.38 30.83
CA PHE A 12 20.10 14.78 29.63
C PHE A 12 19.39 13.47 29.25
N LEU A 13 19.17 12.57 30.22
CA LEU A 13 18.45 11.31 29.99
C LEU A 13 17.00 11.56 29.55
N ALA A 14 16.32 12.54 30.15
CA ALA A 14 14.96 12.92 29.75
C ALA A 14 14.90 13.44 28.31
N ILE A 15 15.88 14.26 27.89
CA ILE A 15 15.98 14.74 26.50
C ILE A 15 16.21 13.56 25.55
N LEU A 16 17.12 12.63 25.89
CA LEU A 16 17.40 11.47 25.05
C LEU A 16 16.17 10.58 24.88
N LEU A 17 15.40 10.37 25.96
CA LEU A 17 14.13 9.64 25.92
C LEU A 17 13.07 10.37 25.06
N CYS A 18 12.99 11.70 25.15
CA CYS A 18 12.09 12.49 24.30
C CYS A 18 12.48 12.38 22.81
N ILE A 19 13.77 12.45 22.50
CA ILE A 19 14.27 12.30 21.12
C ILE A 19 13.98 10.89 20.60
N GLY A 20 14.26 9.86 21.41
CA GLY A 20 13.95 8.47 21.06
C GLY A 20 12.46 8.25 20.83
N GLY A 21 11.59 8.77 21.70
CA GLY A 21 10.15 8.70 21.56
C GLY A 21 9.65 9.41 20.29
N PHE A 22 10.16 10.60 20.00
CA PHE A 22 9.80 11.34 18.79
C PHE A 22 10.29 10.64 17.51
N ALA A 23 11.48 10.04 17.53
CA ALA A 23 11.99 9.25 16.41
C ALA A 23 11.11 8.02 16.13
N LEU A 24 10.60 7.34 17.16
CA LEU A 24 9.65 6.24 17.01
C LEU A 24 8.32 6.71 16.39
N LEU A 25 7.82 7.89 16.74
CA LEU A 25 6.59 8.46 16.15
C LEU A 25 6.77 8.82 14.67
N LEU A 26 7.96 9.27 14.27
CA LEU A 26 8.30 9.60 12.88
C LEU A 26 8.60 8.38 12.01
N TYR A 27 8.88 7.22 12.60
CA TYR A 27 9.30 6.03 11.87
C TYR A 27 8.29 5.58 10.78
N PRO A 28 6.97 5.52 11.04
CA PRO A 28 5.99 5.17 10.00
C PRO A 28 6.02 6.15 8.82
N ASP A 29 6.07 7.46 9.06
CA ASP A 29 6.15 8.47 8.01
C ASP A 29 7.41 8.32 7.15
N MET A 30 8.53 7.97 7.80
CA MET A 30 9.77 7.70 7.10
C MET A 30 9.68 6.46 6.22
N LYS A 31 9.05 5.40 6.70
CA LYS A 31 8.77 4.20 5.89
C LYS A 31 7.83 4.50 4.72
N HIS A 32 6.78 5.29 4.93
CA HIS A 32 5.92 5.80 3.86
C HIS A 32 6.70 6.57 2.80
N LEU A 33 7.66 7.40 3.21
CA LEU A 33 8.51 8.12 2.26
C LEU A 33 9.41 7.18 1.47
N SER A 34 10.12 6.26 2.14
CA SER A 34 10.99 5.27 1.48
C SER A 34 10.21 4.43 0.46
N PHE A 35 9.05 3.91 0.85
CA PHE A 35 8.20 3.13 -0.05
C PHE A 35 7.76 3.92 -1.30
N ARG A 36 7.39 5.20 -1.14
CA ARG A 36 7.06 6.06 -2.29
C ARG A 36 8.24 6.27 -3.23
N MET A 37 9.44 6.42 -2.69
CA MET A 37 10.66 6.58 -3.49
C MET A 37 10.98 5.29 -4.27
N GLU A 38 10.95 4.13 -3.61
CA GLU A 38 11.17 2.82 -4.23
C GLU A 38 10.12 2.53 -5.31
N THR A 39 8.85 2.80 -5.03
CA THR A 39 7.75 2.67 -5.99
C THR A 39 8.00 3.56 -7.21
N ARG A 40 8.38 4.82 -7.00
CA ARG A 40 8.67 5.75 -8.10
C ARG A 40 9.82 5.25 -8.97
N GLN A 41 10.93 4.84 -8.37
CA GLN A 41 12.07 4.28 -9.11
C GLN A 41 11.68 3.03 -9.91
N CYS A 42 10.87 2.15 -9.32
CA CYS A 42 10.36 0.96 -10.00
C CYS A 42 9.51 1.31 -11.23
N LEU A 43 8.60 2.27 -11.09
CA LEU A 43 7.76 2.77 -12.19
C LEU A 43 8.58 3.46 -13.28
N ASP A 44 9.54 4.31 -12.90
CA ASP A 44 10.43 5.00 -13.84
C ASP A 44 11.27 3.98 -14.63
N SER A 45 11.79 2.95 -13.96
CA SER A 45 12.49 1.85 -14.61
C SER A 45 11.59 1.05 -15.55
N PHE A 46 10.36 0.74 -15.13
CA PHE A 46 9.37 0.09 -15.98
C PHE A 46 9.10 0.93 -17.24
N GLU A 47 8.84 2.22 -17.11
CA GLU A 47 8.57 3.12 -18.24
C GLU A 47 9.76 3.23 -19.21
N ALA A 48 10.99 3.26 -18.69
CA ALA A 48 12.20 3.28 -19.51
C ALA A 48 12.39 1.98 -20.31
N ASN A 49 12.04 0.83 -19.72
CA ASN A 49 12.31 -0.49 -20.28
C ASN A 49 11.11 -1.12 -21.00
N LYS A 50 9.89 -0.61 -20.87
CA LYS A 50 8.68 -1.25 -21.43
C LYS A 50 8.76 -1.45 -22.95
N LYS A 51 9.49 -0.58 -23.68
CA LYS A 51 9.71 -0.69 -25.13
C LYS A 51 10.56 -1.90 -25.53
N LEU A 52 11.36 -2.44 -24.60
CA LEU A 52 12.14 -3.66 -24.82
C LEU A 52 11.25 -4.91 -24.82
N ILE A 53 10.02 -4.80 -24.32
CA ILE A 53 9.07 -5.92 -24.24
C ILE A 53 8.47 -6.17 -25.62
N THR A 54 8.85 -7.31 -26.21
CA THR A 54 8.57 -7.62 -27.62
C THR A 54 7.12 -8.01 -27.89
N LYS A 55 6.71 -7.93 -29.17
CA LYS A 55 5.44 -8.49 -29.65
C LYS A 55 5.32 -9.99 -29.38
N ASN A 56 6.43 -10.73 -29.43
CA ASN A 56 6.42 -12.16 -29.09
C ASN A 56 5.99 -12.39 -27.63
N MET A 57 6.39 -11.50 -26.71
CA MET A 57 5.95 -11.56 -25.32
C MET A 57 4.43 -11.32 -25.20
N TYR A 58 3.88 -10.37 -25.95
CA TYR A 58 2.42 -10.15 -26.00
C TYR A 58 1.68 -11.43 -26.41
N LEU A 59 2.13 -12.09 -27.48
CA LEU A 59 1.52 -13.33 -27.98
C LEU A 59 1.61 -14.49 -26.98
N LYS A 60 2.70 -14.56 -26.20
CA LYS A 60 2.82 -15.55 -25.11
C LYS A 60 1.79 -15.29 -24.01
N VAL A 61 1.63 -14.04 -23.60
CA VAL A 61 0.65 -13.64 -22.57
C VAL A 61 -0.79 -13.89 -23.05
N GLU A 62 -1.08 -13.58 -24.31
CA GLU A 62 -2.38 -13.84 -24.94
C GLU A 62 -2.69 -15.34 -25.01
N ARG A 63 -1.71 -16.16 -25.43
CA ARG A 63 -1.85 -17.62 -25.42
C ARG A 63 -2.10 -18.16 -24.02
N TYR A 64 -1.37 -17.67 -23.03
CA TYR A 64 -1.58 -18.04 -21.63
C TYR A 64 -3.02 -17.75 -21.18
N ASN A 65 -3.51 -16.52 -21.41
CA ASN A 65 -4.89 -16.15 -21.05
C ASN A 65 -5.93 -17.04 -21.72
N LYS A 66 -5.72 -17.36 -23.01
CA LYS A 66 -6.60 -18.27 -23.75
C LYS A 66 -6.59 -19.68 -23.16
N GLN A 67 -5.40 -20.21 -22.87
CA GLN A 67 -5.23 -21.55 -22.32
C GLN A 67 -5.91 -21.71 -20.97
N ILE A 68 -5.68 -20.79 -20.02
CA ILE A 68 -6.30 -20.90 -18.68
C ILE A 68 -7.83 -20.82 -18.73
N TYR A 69 -8.39 -20.12 -19.72
CA TYR A 69 -9.84 -20.08 -19.93
C TYR A 69 -10.35 -21.42 -20.50
N GLU A 70 -9.72 -21.93 -21.57
CA GLU A 70 -10.10 -23.21 -22.21
C GLU A 70 -9.98 -24.39 -21.24
N GLU A 71 -8.96 -24.39 -20.38
CA GLU A 71 -8.73 -25.40 -19.35
C GLU A 71 -9.54 -25.15 -18.06
N LYS A 72 -10.40 -24.11 -18.03
CA LYS A 72 -11.24 -23.74 -16.89
C LYS A 72 -10.45 -23.56 -15.59
N GLN A 73 -9.25 -22.98 -15.69
CA GLN A 73 -8.33 -22.74 -14.57
C GLN A 73 -8.08 -24.00 -13.73
N ILE A 74 -7.86 -25.16 -14.35
CA ILE A 74 -7.61 -26.45 -13.66
C ILE A 74 -6.48 -26.39 -12.61
N GLY A 75 -5.51 -25.47 -12.78
CA GLY A 75 -4.43 -25.22 -11.82
C GLY A 75 -4.82 -24.44 -10.57
N LEU A 76 -6.01 -23.82 -10.53
CA LEU A 76 -6.54 -23.06 -9.41
C LEU A 76 -7.13 -24.01 -8.35
N LYS A 77 -6.24 -24.68 -7.60
CA LYS A 77 -6.61 -25.72 -6.63
C LYS A 77 -7.10 -25.18 -5.29
N ASP A 78 -6.64 -23.98 -4.90
CA ASP A 78 -7.14 -23.25 -3.74
C ASP A 78 -6.91 -21.74 -3.89
N ALA A 79 -7.67 -20.92 -3.16
CA ALA A 79 -7.63 -19.45 -3.26
C ALA A 79 -6.29 -18.82 -2.82
N TRP A 80 -5.37 -19.62 -2.25
CA TRP A 80 -4.07 -19.22 -1.71
C TRP A 80 -2.90 -19.89 -2.43
N SER A 81 -3.14 -20.66 -3.49
CA SER A 81 -2.12 -21.29 -4.35
C SER A 81 -1.27 -20.28 -5.15
N TYR A 82 -1.40 -18.98 -4.88
CA TYR A 82 -0.72 -17.88 -5.56
C TYR A 82 0.71 -17.64 -5.08
N GLU A 83 1.14 -18.24 -3.95
CA GLU A 83 2.54 -18.16 -3.49
C GLU A 83 3.48 -18.91 -4.45
N GLU A 84 2.97 -19.89 -5.18
CA GLU A 84 3.69 -20.55 -6.26
C GLU A 84 3.75 -19.61 -7.48
N ASN A 85 4.94 -19.08 -7.75
CA ASN A 85 5.18 -18.27 -8.95
C ASN A 85 5.27 -19.16 -10.19
N ILE A 86 4.14 -19.68 -10.66
CA ILE A 86 4.06 -20.53 -11.85
C ILE A 86 4.46 -19.74 -13.10
N PHE A 87 4.12 -18.45 -13.12
CA PHE A 87 4.55 -17.53 -14.18
C PHE A 87 6.06 -17.45 -14.31
N SER A 88 6.83 -17.59 -13.23
CA SER A 88 8.29 -17.44 -13.30
C SER A 88 8.95 -18.42 -14.27
N LYS A 89 8.37 -19.61 -14.48
CA LYS A 89 8.92 -20.59 -15.42
C LYS A 89 8.60 -20.26 -16.89
N GLU A 90 7.44 -19.68 -17.16
CA GLU A 90 6.98 -19.34 -18.53
C GLU A 90 7.32 -17.89 -18.94
N MET A 91 7.36 -16.97 -17.97
CA MET A 91 7.59 -15.53 -18.11
C MET A 91 8.93 -15.05 -17.54
N ALA A 92 9.87 -15.98 -17.30
CA ALA A 92 11.25 -15.74 -16.83
C ALA A 92 12.02 -14.64 -17.61
N SER A 93 11.54 -14.26 -18.79
CA SER A 93 12.14 -13.28 -19.69
C SER A 93 11.75 -11.82 -19.43
N LEU A 94 10.89 -11.51 -18.46
CA LEU A 94 10.60 -10.11 -18.13
C LEU A 94 11.72 -9.54 -17.24
N PRO A 95 12.40 -8.45 -17.67
CA PRO A 95 13.64 -8.00 -17.02
C PRO A 95 13.51 -7.48 -15.58
N MET A 96 12.33 -7.52 -14.94
CA MET A 96 12.13 -6.90 -13.61
C MET A 96 11.08 -7.56 -12.71
N ASN A 97 10.47 -8.71 -13.07
CA ASN A 97 9.29 -9.29 -12.38
C ASN A 97 8.07 -8.34 -12.24
N VAL A 98 8.15 -7.13 -12.79
CA VAL A 98 7.11 -6.11 -12.83
C VAL A 98 6.49 -6.13 -14.22
N PHE A 99 5.19 -6.41 -14.27
CA PHE A 99 4.42 -6.40 -15.50
C PHE A 99 3.97 -4.99 -15.89
N GLY A 100 3.77 -4.11 -14.90
CA GLY A 100 3.21 -2.79 -15.12
C GLY A 100 2.90 -2.09 -13.81
N TYR A 101 1.88 -1.24 -13.80
CA TYR A 101 1.38 -0.63 -12.57
C TYR A 101 -0.14 -0.47 -12.59
N LEU A 102 -0.70 -0.44 -11.38
CA LEU A 102 -2.10 -0.19 -11.07
C LEU A 102 -2.24 1.21 -10.48
N GLU A 103 -3.17 1.99 -11.01
CA GLU A 103 -3.56 3.28 -10.49
C GLU A 103 -5.03 3.25 -10.05
N ILE A 104 -5.29 3.73 -8.83
CA ILE A 104 -6.64 3.86 -8.30
C ILE A 104 -6.83 5.30 -7.81
N PRO A 105 -7.39 6.19 -8.66
CA PRO A 105 -7.51 7.62 -8.36
C PRO A 105 -8.28 7.91 -7.06
N ARG A 106 -9.39 7.19 -6.80
CA ARG A 106 -10.20 7.35 -5.58
C ARG A 106 -9.39 7.15 -4.30
N MET A 107 -8.43 6.23 -4.34
CA MET A 107 -7.55 5.90 -3.21
C MET A 107 -6.25 6.71 -3.23
N LYS A 108 -5.96 7.46 -4.31
CA LYS A 108 -4.71 8.19 -4.55
C LYS A 108 -3.48 7.29 -4.48
N ILE A 109 -3.58 6.07 -5.01
CA ILE A 109 -2.47 5.12 -5.06
C ILE A 109 -2.05 4.82 -6.49
N LYS A 110 -0.75 4.58 -6.64
CA LYS A 110 -0.12 4.04 -7.84
C LYS A 110 0.88 2.98 -7.39
N LEU A 111 0.65 1.72 -7.74
CA LEU A 111 1.41 0.57 -7.24
C LEU A 111 2.02 -0.21 -8.41
N PRO A 112 3.27 -0.68 -8.32
CA PRO A 112 3.79 -1.64 -9.28
C PRO A 112 2.96 -2.93 -9.25
N LEU A 113 2.83 -3.57 -10.40
CA LEU A 113 2.18 -4.86 -10.57
C LEU A 113 3.23 -5.93 -10.80
N TYR A 114 3.50 -6.72 -9.77
CA TYR A 114 4.39 -7.86 -9.80
C TYR A 114 3.67 -9.11 -10.30
N ILE A 115 4.41 -10.02 -10.92
CA ILE A 115 3.88 -11.30 -11.39
C ILE A 115 4.05 -12.36 -10.31
N GLY A 116 2.94 -12.96 -9.88
CA GLY A 116 2.90 -13.92 -8.78
C GLY A 116 2.86 -13.23 -7.43
N ALA A 117 1.94 -13.65 -6.55
CA ALA A 117 1.71 -13.03 -5.26
C ALA A 117 2.57 -13.65 -4.14
N SER A 118 3.89 -13.72 -4.39
CA SER A 118 4.85 -14.13 -3.36
C SER A 118 4.92 -13.10 -2.23
N LYS A 119 5.40 -13.53 -1.04
CA LYS A 119 5.63 -12.62 0.10
C LYS A 119 6.55 -11.46 -0.27
N GLU A 120 7.54 -11.70 -1.14
CA GLU A 120 8.45 -10.65 -1.62
C GLU A 120 7.74 -9.63 -2.51
N HIS A 121 6.90 -10.09 -3.43
CA HIS A 121 6.18 -9.21 -4.35
C HIS A 121 5.09 -8.40 -3.64
N LEU A 122 4.32 -9.05 -2.76
CA LEU A 122 3.30 -8.37 -1.94
C LEU A 122 3.92 -7.36 -0.97
N ALA A 123 5.17 -7.55 -0.54
CA ALA A 123 5.89 -6.57 0.27
C ALA A 123 6.20 -5.26 -0.48
N LYS A 124 6.34 -5.33 -1.82
CA LYS A 124 6.82 -4.24 -2.67
C LYS A 124 5.70 -3.53 -3.44
N GLY A 125 4.52 -4.15 -3.58
CA GLY A 125 3.43 -3.55 -4.34
C GLY A 125 2.21 -4.45 -4.46
N ALA A 126 1.47 -4.27 -5.55
CA ALA A 126 0.38 -5.15 -5.92
C ALA A 126 0.92 -6.33 -6.74
N ALA A 127 0.28 -7.49 -6.64
CA ALA A 127 0.72 -8.70 -7.31
C ALA A 127 -0.43 -9.40 -8.04
N ILE A 128 -0.14 -9.87 -9.25
CA ILE A 128 -1.05 -10.66 -10.08
C ILE A 128 -1.03 -12.10 -9.56
N LEU A 129 -2.20 -12.66 -9.27
CA LEU A 129 -2.31 -14.03 -8.80
C LEU A 129 -2.03 -15.02 -9.94
N SER A 130 -1.22 -16.04 -9.63
CA SER A 130 -1.01 -17.21 -10.50
C SER A 130 -2.33 -17.88 -10.84
N GLN A 131 -2.42 -18.47 -12.04
CA GLN A 131 -3.62 -19.15 -12.55
C GLN A 131 -4.84 -18.23 -12.76
N THR A 132 -4.60 -16.92 -12.86
CA THR A 132 -5.59 -15.92 -13.26
C THR A 132 -5.07 -15.18 -14.48
N SER A 133 -5.94 -14.48 -15.21
CA SER A 133 -5.54 -13.83 -16.45
C SER A 133 -4.49 -12.74 -16.21
N MET A 134 -3.54 -12.62 -17.11
CA MET A 134 -2.63 -11.48 -17.15
C MET A 134 -3.40 -10.24 -17.63
N PRO A 135 -3.11 -9.04 -17.08
CA PRO A 135 -3.91 -7.84 -17.33
C PRO A 135 -3.55 -7.15 -18.67
N ILE A 136 -3.81 -7.84 -19.77
CA ILE A 136 -3.73 -7.32 -21.14
C ILE A 136 -5.11 -6.99 -21.75
N GLY A 137 -6.19 -7.30 -21.01
CA GLY A 137 -7.58 -7.21 -21.43
C GLY A 137 -7.99 -8.33 -22.39
N GLY A 138 -9.24 -8.27 -22.86
CA GLY A 138 -9.84 -9.25 -23.77
C GLY A 138 -10.99 -10.02 -23.12
N GLU A 139 -11.93 -10.48 -23.95
CA GLU A 139 -13.05 -11.29 -23.49
C GLU A 139 -12.58 -12.61 -22.85
N ASN A 140 -13.37 -13.14 -21.93
CA ASN A 140 -13.07 -14.36 -21.18
C ASN A 140 -11.78 -14.22 -20.34
N THR A 141 -11.61 -13.07 -19.68
CA THR A 141 -10.47 -12.84 -18.79
C THR A 141 -10.90 -12.30 -17.44
N ASN A 142 -10.19 -12.71 -16.39
CA ASN A 142 -10.27 -12.10 -15.07
C ASN A 142 -8.85 -12.03 -14.49
N SER A 143 -8.28 -10.82 -14.43
CA SER A 143 -6.99 -10.61 -13.79
C SER A 143 -7.17 -10.28 -12.32
N VAL A 144 -6.65 -11.13 -11.45
CA VAL A 144 -6.84 -10.98 -10.01
C VAL A 144 -5.58 -10.38 -9.40
N ILE A 145 -5.75 -9.25 -8.71
CA ILE A 145 -4.66 -8.44 -8.17
C ILE A 145 -4.81 -8.35 -6.66
N ALA A 146 -3.81 -8.84 -5.93
CA ALA A 146 -3.73 -8.72 -4.47
C ALA A 146 -2.77 -7.62 -4.04
N ALA A 147 -3.09 -6.98 -2.90
CA ALA A 147 -2.14 -6.18 -2.14
C ALA A 147 -2.50 -6.20 -0.64
N HIS A 148 -1.55 -5.91 0.24
CA HIS A 148 -1.81 -5.90 1.68
C HIS A 148 -2.85 -4.87 2.08
N ARG A 149 -3.57 -5.16 3.18
CA ARG A 149 -4.52 -4.26 3.82
C ARG A 149 -3.79 -3.24 4.73
N GLY A 150 -2.82 -2.51 4.16
CA GLY A 150 -2.06 -1.48 4.86
C GLY A 150 -1.02 -1.97 5.86
N GLY A 151 -0.19 -1.03 6.34
CA GLY A 151 0.74 -1.21 7.47
C GLY A 151 2.00 -2.04 7.16
N TYR A 152 2.02 -2.76 6.04
CA TYR A 152 3.18 -3.55 5.65
C TYR A 152 4.25 -2.68 4.99
N ALA A 153 5.48 -2.75 5.49
CA ALA A 153 6.64 -1.97 5.00
C ALA A 153 6.42 -0.43 4.91
N GLY A 154 5.41 0.10 5.61
CA GLY A 154 5.03 1.53 5.50
C GLY A 154 4.33 1.87 4.19
N ALA A 155 3.64 0.95 3.54
CA ALA A 155 2.81 1.23 2.38
C ALA A 155 1.33 1.21 2.74
N SER A 156 0.54 2.15 2.20
CA SER A 156 -0.92 2.11 2.36
C SER A 156 -1.52 0.98 1.53
N MET A 157 -0.97 0.64 0.34
CA MET A 157 -1.48 -0.43 -0.53
C MET A 157 -3.03 -0.42 -0.63
N PHE A 158 -3.71 -1.50 -0.28
CA PHE A 158 -5.18 -1.61 -0.27
C PHE A 158 -5.82 -1.29 1.10
N ARG A 159 -5.10 -0.63 2.03
CA ARG A 159 -5.64 -0.15 3.34
C ARG A 159 -7.00 0.52 3.20
N ASP A 160 -7.08 1.42 2.23
CA ASP A 160 -8.24 2.30 2.00
C ASP A 160 -9.18 1.80 0.90
N ILE A 161 -9.17 0.50 0.57
CA ILE A 161 -9.98 -0.04 -0.53
C ILE A 161 -11.49 0.18 -0.35
N GLU A 162 -11.96 0.34 0.89
CA GLU A 162 -13.34 0.72 1.23
C GLU A 162 -13.74 2.12 0.76
N LYS A 163 -12.79 2.97 0.32
CA LYS A 163 -13.10 4.26 -0.32
C LYS A 163 -13.65 4.11 -1.74
N LEU A 164 -13.42 2.96 -2.40
CA LEU A 164 -13.95 2.68 -3.73
C LEU A 164 -15.47 2.54 -3.70
N LYS A 165 -16.09 3.10 -4.73
CA LYS A 165 -17.53 3.03 -4.97
C LYS A 165 -17.78 2.43 -6.35
N ILE A 166 -19.00 1.94 -6.55
CA ILE A 166 -19.48 1.57 -7.89
C ILE A 166 -19.30 2.77 -8.82
N ASN A 167 -18.87 2.49 -10.05
CA ASN A 167 -18.51 3.46 -11.08
C ASN A 167 -17.18 4.22 -10.88
N ASP A 168 -16.43 3.97 -9.80
CA ASP A 168 -15.05 4.45 -9.75
C ASP A 168 -14.18 3.73 -10.78
N GLU A 169 -13.19 4.44 -11.31
CA GLU A 169 -12.25 3.88 -12.28
C GLU A 169 -10.99 3.36 -11.61
N ILE A 170 -10.42 2.31 -12.22
CA ILE A 170 -9.05 1.88 -12.00
C ILE A 170 -8.33 1.80 -13.35
N HIS A 171 -7.02 2.01 -13.34
CA HIS A 171 -6.21 1.95 -14.55
C HIS A 171 -5.07 0.96 -14.37
N ILE A 172 -4.87 0.10 -15.37
CA ILE A 172 -3.70 -0.77 -15.44
C ILE A 172 -2.87 -0.35 -16.64
N THR A 173 -1.65 0.11 -16.41
CA THR A 173 -0.67 0.32 -17.48
C THR A 173 0.24 -0.88 -17.55
N ASN A 174 0.15 -1.61 -18.65
CA ASN A 174 1.04 -2.71 -19.00
C ASN A 174 2.06 -2.24 -20.07
N PRO A 175 2.97 -3.10 -20.57
CA PRO A 175 4.03 -2.67 -21.49
C PRO A 175 3.51 -2.07 -22.80
N TRP A 176 2.29 -2.45 -23.20
CA TRP A 176 1.73 -2.14 -24.50
C TRP A 176 0.69 -1.03 -24.46
N ARG A 177 -0.08 -0.91 -23.36
CA ARG A 177 -1.20 0.03 -23.26
C ARG A 177 -1.65 0.28 -21.82
N THR A 178 -2.43 1.34 -21.65
CA THR A 178 -3.23 1.57 -20.44
C THR A 178 -4.66 1.08 -20.68
N LEU A 179 -5.14 0.24 -19.75
CA LEU A 179 -6.49 -0.30 -19.71
C LEU A 179 -7.27 0.41 -18.60
N THR A 180 -8.53 0.75 -18.86
CA THR A 180 -9.40 1.37 -17.86
C THR A 180 -10.56 0.45 -17.55
N TYR A 181 -10.75 0.20 -16.26
CA TYR A 181 -11.84 -0.61 -15.73
C TYR A 181 -12.69 0.23 -14.79
N THR A 182 -13.95 -0.16 -14.62
CA THR A 182 -14.89 0.50 -13.75
C THR A 182 -15.39 -0.47 -12.69
N VAL A 183 -15.45 -0.04 -11.44
CA VAL A 183 -15.97 -0.85 -10.33
C VAL A 183 -17.45 -1.16 -10.52
N ARG A 184 -17.81 -2.43 -10.41
CA ARG A 184 -19.17 -2.95 -10.67
C ARG A 184 -19.77 -3.66 -9.48
N LYS A 185 -18.95 -4.34 -8.68
CA LYS A 185 -19.41 -5.08 -7.52
C LYS A 185 -18.35 -5.05 -6.43
N ILE A 186 -18.80 -4.94 -5.19
CA ILE A 186 -17.97 -5.01 -3.99
C ILE A 186 -18.63 -6.01 -3.06
N VAL A 187 -17.85 -6.96 -2.55
CA VAL A 187 -18.31 -7.98 -1.59
C VAL A 187 -17.22 -8.29 -0.57
N VAL A 188 -17.65 -8.88 0.54
CA VAL A 188 -16.77 -9.50 1.53
C VAL A 188 -17.04 -11.00 1.51
N ILE A 189 -15.98 -11.80 1.37
CA ILE A 189 -16.07 -13.26 1.26
C ILE A 189 -15.18 -13.94 2.30
N LEU A 190 -15.39 -15.25 2.47
CA LEU A 190 -14.46 -16.08 3.22
C LEU A 190 -13.20 -16.37 2.39
N PRO A 191 -12.03 -16.56 3.02
CA PRO A 191 -10.79 -16.81 2.29
C PRO A 191 -10.81 -18.03 1.37
N LYS A 192 -11.69 -19.02 1.60
CA LYS A 192 -11.76 -20.26 0.82
C LYS A 192 -12.64 -20.17 -0.43
N ASP A 193 -13.27 -19.03 -0.68
CA ASP A 193 -14.17 -18.85 -1.82
C ASP A 193 -13.37 -18.65 -3.12
N ILE A 194 -13.14 -19.75 -3.83
CA ILE A 194 -12.40 -19.79 -5.10
C ILE A 194 -13.23 -19.19 -6.25
N ASP A 195 -14.56 -19.20 -6.16
CA ASP A 195 -15.42 -18.69 -7.23
C ASP A 195 -15.22 -17.18 -7.44
N ALA A 196 -14.78 -16.48 -6.39
CA ALA A 196 -14.50 -15.06 -6.47
C ALA A 196 -13.34 -14.66 -7.40
N VAL A 197 -12.50 -15.60 -7.82
CA VAL A 197 -11.33 -15.34 -8.67
C VAL A 197 -11.42 -16.01 -10.05
N LYS A 198 -12.57 -16.64 -10.35
CA LYS A 198 -12.80 -17.34 -11.63
C LYS A 198 -12.99 -16.38 -12.80
N ILE A 199 -12.66 -16.85 -13.99
CA ILE A 199 -13.01 -16.19 -15.25
C ILE A 199 -14.51 -16.28 -15.46
N VAL A 200 -15.11 -15.18 -15.91
CA VAL A 200 -16.53 -15.10 -16.28
C VAL A 200 -16.63 -15.00 -17.80
N ASP A 201 -17.47 -15.84 -18.39
CA ASP A 201 -17.68 -15.88 -19.83
C ASP A 201 -18.09 -14.50 -20.38
N SER A 202 -17.59 -14.19 -21.57
CA SER A 202 -17.89 -12.96 -22.33
C SER A 202 -17.57 -11.65 -21.60
N SER A 203 -16.61 -11.68 -20.65
CA SER A 203 -16.24 -10.53 -19.82
C SER A 203 -14.72 -10.26 -19.84
N ASP A 204 -14.32 -8.98 -19.88
CA ASP A 204 -12.95 -8.50 -19.60
C ASP A 204 -12.92 -7.90 -18.18
N MET A 205 -12.42 -8.66 -17.20
CA MET A 205 -12.51 -8.32 -15.78
C MET A 205 -11.14 -8.13 -15.11
N VAL A 206 -11.16 -7.27 -14.08
CA VAL A 206 -10.11 -7.18 -13.07
C VAL A 206 -10.76 -7.33 -11.70
N THR A 207 -10.18 -8.18 -10.85
CA THR A 207 -10.63 -8.37 -9.47
C THR A 207 -9.54 -7.91 -8.51
N LEU A 208 -9.83 -6.93 -7.67
CA LEU A 208 -8.92 -6.50 -6.60
C LEU A 208 -9.29 -7.25 -5.32
N ILE A 209 -8.29 -7.83 -4.64
CA ILE A 209 -8.51 -8.59 -3.40
C ILE A 209 -7.53 -8.17 -2.30
N THR A 210 -8.02 -8.12 -1.07
CA THR A 210 -7.18 -7.89 0.12
C THR A 210 -7.81 -8.51 1.37
N CYS A 211 -7.03 -8.61 2.45
CA CYS A 211 -7.51 -9.05 3.75
C CYS A 211 -8.52 -8.08 4.36
N HIS A 212 -9.44 -8.59 5.17
CA HIS A 212 -10.51 -7.83 5.81
C HIS A 212 -11.04 -8.57 7.04
N PRO A 213 -11.67 -7.91 8.03
CA PRO A 213 -11.54 -6.49 8.35
C PRO A 213 -10.13 -6.18 8.87
N TYR A 214 -9.66 -4.96 8.68
CA TYR A 214 -8.41 -4.52 9.31
C TYR A 214 -8.65 -4.24 10.81
N PRO A 215 -7.79 -4.71 11.73
CA PRO A 215 -6.53 -5.44 11.51
C PRO A 215 -6.64 -6.99 11.56
N ASN A 216 -7.83 -7.55 11.77
CA ASN A 216 -8.05 -8.98 12.08
C ASN A 216 -7.87 -9.95 10.90
N ASN A 217 -8.14 -9.52 9.66
CA ASN A 217 -7.85 -10.24 8.41
C ASN A 217 -8.52 -11.64 8.23
N THR A 218 -9.68 -11.86 8.85
CA THR A 218 -10.42 -13.14 8.83
C THR A 218 -11.17 -13.44 7.53
N GLN A 219 -11.46 -12.42 6.74
CA GLN A 219 -12.22 -12.40 5.48
C GLN A 219 -11.40 -11.76 4.36
N ARG A 220 -11.99 -11.66 3.16
CA ARG A 220 -11.42 -10.93 2.03
C ARG A 220 -12.39 -9.89 1.51
N TYR A 221 -11.86 -8.70 1.24
CA TYR A 221 -12.59 -7.63 0.56
C TYR A 221 -12.28 -7.71 -0.92
N VAL A 222 -13.31 -7.85 -1.74
CA VAL A 222 -13.20 -8.11 -3.17
C VAL A 222 -13.92 -7.01 -3.93
N VAL A 223 -13.21 -6.41 -4.90
CA VAL A 223 -13.74 -5.40 -5.81
C VAL A 223 -13.65 -5.96 -7.23
N TYR A 224 -14.81 -6.18 -7.85
CA TYR A 224 -14.91 -6.58 -9.24
C TYR A 224 -15.03 -5.33 -10.12
N CYS A 225 -14.17 -5.28 -11.12
CA CYS A 225 -14.12 -4.24 -12.12
C CYS A 225 -14.28 -4.85 -13.51
N GLU A 226 -15.03 -4.17 -14.38
CA GLU A 226 -15.21 -4.56 -15.78
C GLU A 226 -14.58 -3.52 -16.70
N ARG A 227 -14.16 -3.96 -17.88
CA ARG A 227 -13.57 -3.08 -18.88
C ARG A 227 -14.52 -1.94 -19.22
N LYS A 228 -14.00 -0.71 -19.22
CA LYS A 228 -14.81 0.47 -19.55
C LYS A 228 -15.40 0.32 -20.97
N GLY A 229 -16.72 0.42 -21.07
CA GLY A 229 -17.47 0.27 -22.33
C GLY A 229 -18.17 -1.09 -22.49
N GLU A 230 -17.80 -2.10 -21.69
CA GLU A 230 -18.46 -3.41 -21.66
C GLU A 230 -19.40 -3.44 -20.44
N HIS A 231 -20.66 -3.03 -20.61
CA HIS A 231 -21.67 -3.14 -19.55
C HIS A 231 -22.73 -4.17 -19.96
N LYS A 232 -22.58 -5.42 -19.49
CA LYS A 232 -23.60 -6.45 -19.65
C LYS A 232 -24.29 -6.70 -18.30
N GLY A 233 -25.28 -5.87 -17.99
CA GLY A 233 -26.27 -6.12 -16.94
C GLY A 233 -26.08 -5.34 -15.64
N THR A 234 -27.21 -5.16 -14.93
CA THR A 234 -27.26 -4.50 -13.62
C THR A 234 -26.91 -5.51 -12.54
N ILE A 235 -25.72 -5.42 -11.94
CA ILE A 235 -25.38 -6.25 -10.78
C ILE A 235 -26.19 -5.74 -9.58
N LYS A 236 -27.25 -6.47 -9.21
CA LYS A 236 -27.95 -6.23 -7.94
C LYS A 236 -26.99 -6.52 -6.79
N GLN A 237 -26.73 -5.51 -5.98
CA GLN A 237 -25.96 -5.66 -4.76
C GLN A 237 -26.69 -6.61 -3.80
N ARG A 238 -25.97 -7.58 -3.25
CA ARG A 238 -26.34 -8.14 -1.97
C ARG A 238 -25.56 -7.36 -0.92
N SER A 239 -26.23 -6.45 -0.22
CA SER A 239 -25.65 -5.70 0.88
C SER A 239 -25.53 -6.64 2.08
N GLU A 240 -24.53 -7.51 2.08
CA GLU A 240 -24.19 -8.25 3.29
C GLU A 240 -23.54 -7.27 4.27
N VAL A 241 -24.08 -7.23 5.50
CA VAL A 241 -23.54 -6.40 6.58
C VAL A 241 -22.17 -6.98 6.96
N TYR A 242 -21.10 -6.21 6.76
CA TYR A 242 -19.74 -6.59 7.13
C TYR A 242 -19.11 -5.56 8.09
N GLU A 243 -18.11 -5.99 8.85
CA GLU A 243 -17.37 -5.11 9.77
C GLU A 243 -16.48 -4.13 8.98
N THR A 244 -16.73 -2.83 9.08
CA THR A 244 -15.91 -1.83 8.38
C THR A 244 -14.52 -1.69 9.01
N SER A 245 -13.50 -1.51 8.17
CA SER A 245 -12.16 -1.17 8.64
C SER A 245 -11.98 0.32 8.92
N GLN A 246 -12.93 1.16 8.49
CA GLN A 246 -12.77 2.62 8.51
C GLN A 246 -12.63 3.16 9.93
N GLU A 247 -13.38 2.63 10.89
CA GLU A 247 -13.29 3.09 12.28
C GLU A 247 -11.90 2.85 12.88
N TRP A 248 -11.33 1.66 12.68
CA TRP A 248 -9.99 1.32 13.14
C TRP A 248 -8.93 2.19 12.46
N ILE A 249 -9.02 2.35 11.15
CA ILE A 249 -8.09 3.19 10.37
C ILE A 249 -8.15 4.65 10.86
N GLN A 250 -9.36 5.19 11.10
CA GLN A 250 -9.54 6.55 11.61
C GLN A 250 -9.01 6.72 13.03
N LYS A 251 -9.23 5.75 13.93
CA LYS A 251 -8.70 5.77 15.30
C LYS A 251 -7.17 5.77 15.32
N GLU A 252 -6.54 4.92 14.50
CA GLU A 252 -5.07 4.89 14.36
C GLU A 252 -4.53 6.22 13.81
N GLN A 253 -5.17 6.77 12.78
CA GLN A 253 -4.77 8.05 12.19
C GLN A 253 -4.93 9.21 13.19
N LEU A 254 -6.03 9.23 13.95
CA LEU A 254 -6.26 10.22 15.00
C LEU A 254 -5.21 10.11 16.10
N PHE A 255 -4.95 8.89 16.59
CA PHE A 255 -3.93 8.64 17.60
C PHE A 255 -2.56 9.11 17.15
N HIS A 256 -2.11 8.73 15.95
CA HIS A 256 -0.82 9.16 15.38
C HIS A 256 -0.74 10.68 15.28
N THR A 257 -1.79 11.34 14.77
CA THR A 257 -1.84 12.80 14.63
C THR A 257 -1.76 13.50 16.00
N MET A 258 -2.51 13.00 16.99
CA MET A 258 -2.48 13.54 18.35
C MET A 258 -1.12 13.34 19.02
N SER A 259 -0.50 12.18 18.85
CA SER A 259 0.85 11.89 19.35
C SER A 259 1.90 12.82 18.72
N MET A 260 1.81 13.07 17.41
CA MET A 260 2.71 13.99 16.70
C MET A 260 2.56 15.44 17.18
N LEU A 261 1.32 15.93 17.34
CA LEU A 261 1.05 17.26 17.88
C LEU A 261 1.56 17.39 19.33
N GLY A 262 1.30 16.38 20.17
CA GLY A 262 1.78 16.35 21.55
C GLY A 262 3.32 16.37 21.62
N GLY A 263 3.99 15.54 20.82
CA GLY A 263 5.45 15.53 20.70
C GLY A 263 6.03 16.88 20.26
N PHE A 264 5.38 17.54 19.29
CA PHE A 264 5.79 18.86 18.82
C PHE A 264 5.62 19.95 19.90
N VAL A 265 4.53 19.95 20.65
CA VAL A 265 4.31 20.89 21.76
C VAL A 265 5.36 20.69 22.86
N ILE A 266 5.66 19.44 23.23
CA ILE A 266 6.70 19.13 24.23
C ILE A 266 8.06 19.67 23.75
N PHE A 267 8.40 19.46 22.47
CA PHE A 267 9.62 19.99 21.87
C PHE A 267 9.70 21.52 21.98
N LEU A 268 8.62 22.24 21.66
CA LEU A 268 8.56 23.70 21.79
C LEU A 268 8.76 24.18 23.24
N LEU A 269 8.14 23.51 24.21
CA LEU A 269 8.27 23.85 25.64
C LEU A 269 9.71 23.63 26.14
N LEU A 270 10.38 22.57 25.70
CA LEU A 270 11.79 22.32 26.02
C LEU A 270 12.71 23.41 25.45
N CYS A 271 12.47 23.81 24.20
CA CYS A 271 13.19 24.92 23.56
C CYS A 271 12.97 26.26 24.29
N ALA A 272 11.74 26.55 24.72
CA ALA A 272 11.40 27.76 25.46
C ALA A 272 12.06 27.82 26.85
N LYS A 273 12.02 26.71 27.62
CA LYS A 273 12.71 26.61 28.91
C LYS A 273 14.22 26.81 28.79
N ARG A 274 14.84 26.32 27.71
CA ARG A 274 16.26 26.52 27.43
C ARG A 274 16.61 27.99 27.19
N LYS A 275 15.77 28.72 26.43
CA LYS A 275 15.94 30.19 26.21
C LYS A 275 15.79 30.98 27.51
N GLY A 276 14.80 30.66 28.34
CA GLY A 276 14.62 31.30 29.66
C GLY A 276 15.81 31.08 30.60
N CYS A 277 16.35 29.86 30.64
CA CYS A 277 17.51 29.51 31.46
C CYS A 277 18.82 30.18 30.99
N ILE A 278 18.98 30.41 29.68
CA ILE A 278 20.09 31.18 29.11
C ILE A 278 19.95 32.68 29.45
N SER A 279 18.74 33.24 29.36
CA SER A 279 18.47 34.65 29.68
C SER A 279 18.76 34.98 31.16
N ILE A 280 18.33 34.12 32.09
CA ILE A 280 18.58 34.28 33.53
C ILE A 280 20.08 34.21 33.86
N LYS A 281 20.84 33.32 33.20
CA LYS A 281 22.31 33.28 33.37
C LYS A 281 23.01 34.54 32.87
N LYS A 282 22.51 35.18 31.81
CA LYS A 282 23.09 36.41 31.23
C LYS A 282 22.83 37.65 32.09
N HIS A 283 21.71 37.69 32.83
CA HIS A 283 21.44 38.74 33.81
C HIS A 283 22.30 38.61 35.08
N ARG A 284 22.45 37.40 35.64
CA ARG A 284 23.28 37.18 36.85
C ARG A 284 24.77 37.50 36.66
N THR A 285 25.33 37.29 35.48
CA THR A 285 26.74 37.64 35.19
C THR A 285 26.96 39.13 34.94
N LYS A 286 25.92 39.90 34.61
CA LYS A 286 25.98 41.37 34.52
C LYS A 286 25.95 42.03 35.90
N GLU A 287 25.12 41.56 36.82
CA GLU A 287 25.10 42.07 38.21
C GLU A 287 26.40 41.78 38.97
N SER A 288 27.05 40.62 38.75
CA SER A 288 28.29 40.28 39.46
C SER A 288 29.55 41.04 38.98
N ARG A 289 29.46 41.81 37.89
CA ARG A 289 30.59 42.62 37.35
C ARG A 289 30.45 44.12 37.64
N GLY A 290 29.36 44.57 38.26
CA GLY A 290 29.09 45.98 38.57
C GLY A 290 29.55 46.45 39.97
N GLY A 291 29.95 45.55 40.86
CA GLY A 291 30.30 45.88 42.25
C GLY A 291 31.79 45.73 42.54
N LYS A 292 32.58 46.77 42.26
CA LYS A 292 33.88 47.11 42.89
C LYS A 292 34.42 48.37 42.24
N ARG A 293 34.00 49.53 42.76
CA ARG A 293 34.67 50.82 42.53
C ARG A 293 34.49 51.67 43.78
N TRP A 294 35.47 51.56 44.68
CA TRP A 294 35.86 52.53 45.69
C TRP A 294 37.37 52.46 45.76
#